data_AF-A0A1V5C1T3-F1
#
_entry.id   AF-A0A1V5C1T3-F1
#
_cell.length_a   1.000
_cell.length_b   1.000
_cell.length_c   1.000
_cell.angle_alpha   90.00
_cell.angle_beta   90.00
_cell.angle_gamma   90.00
#
_symmetry.space_group_name_H-M   'P 1'
#
loop_
_entity.id
_entity.type
_entity.pdbx_description
1 polymer ?
#
loop_
_entity_poly.entity_id
_entity_poly.type
_entity_poly.pdbx_seq_one_letter_code
_entity_poly.pdbx_strand_id
1 'polypeptide(L)'
;MNSYSGAFQYLDDRGAEMQGGSCRVMIEPPNLFVTPQSGPSLSVDLGDIDFFVPGDYQLSLILYTGKSLVFTKFAKAFQNLSADLLQTYRDRLVRCLLLEDLEEIERFEGYVDVDASDANFSSPAELRLYESNLAILPEKGVGLQWRLADIDGIEFDDAAYRVIIRSGNSRLTVTKLAKRTGEFIERLRSAADAVSENTSAIVRSLCPFLSPDQVLETSRLMREGRAAAFSKLSRIHPGIEQSLIANGVDRSLKPYFEVLKQKMFGSEWFAGFKMVRPETKPEADPGPVEPIVDSSPAEAAERGTPVAKKSEGGEKERSILYWFFFPLQGTTGGEIPGVIAWESTSLSGRATFFFKTPTAYSSGDVHDNTANLEYAVRQLNQALAMLNFRREPIYLSDISLQTEARYHQYAIACRKISALRELRASYLGRAIHTSVDVWQKQVEAILNKREASG
;
A
#
# COMPACT_ATOMS: atom_id res chain seq x y z
N MET A 1 12.84 -1.35 -28.34
CA MET A 1 11.40 -1.57 -28.59
C MET A 1 11.26 -2.86 -29.37
N ASN A 2 10.59 -3.85 -28.79
CA ASN A 2 10.46 -5.15 -29.42
C ASN A 2 9.10 -5.22 -30.10
N SER A 3 9.09 -5.64 -31.36
CA SER A 3 7.87 -5.82 -32.15
C SER A 3 7.79 -7.25 -32.67
N TYR A 4 6.61 -7.84 -32.55
CA TYR A 4 6.36 -9.23 -32.88
C TYR A 4 5.18 -9.31 -33.85
N SER A 5 5.24 -10.23 -34.80
CA SER A 5 4.13 -10.46 -35.75
C SER A 5 3.55 -11.85 -35.52
N GLY A 6 2.23 -11.94 -35.51
CA GLY A 6 1.50 -13.17 -35.23
C GLY A 6 0.01 -12.97 -35.48
N ALA A 7 -0.82 -13.67 -34.70
CA ALA A 7 -2.26 -13.50 -34.70
C ALA A 7 -2.78 -13.26 -33.28
N PHE A 8 -3.92 -12.60 -33.18
CA PHE A 8 -4.61 -12.41 -31.91
C PHE A 8 -6.11 -12.66 -32.03
N GLN A 9 -6.75 -12.89 -30.89
CA GLN A 9 -8.19 -12.81 -30.70
C GLN A 9 -8.46 -11.94 -29.47
N TYR A 10 -9.42 -11.03 -29.59
CA TYR A 10 -9.97 -10.25 -28.49
C TYR A 10 -11.38 -10.76 -28.21
N LEU A 11 -11.56 -11.36 -27.04
CA LEU A 11 -12.80 -12.01 -26.64
C LEU A 11 -13.53 -11.17 -25.59
N ASP A 12 -14.86 -11.19 -25.62
CA ASP A 12 -15.67 -10.63 -24.56
C ASP A 12 -15.63 -11.49 -23.28
N ASP A 13 -16.37 -11.07 -22.24
CA ASP A 13 -16.49 -11.75 -20.96
C ASP A 13 -17.20 -13.12 -21.04
N ARG A 14 -17.82 -13.44 -22.18
CA ARG A 14 -18.47 -14.73 -22.50
C ARG A 14 -17.62 -15.59 -23.43
N GLY A 15 -16.45 -15.11 -23.84
CA GLY A 15 -15.55 -15.80 -24.76
C GLY A 15 -15.92 -15.66 -26.24
N ALA A 16 -16.87 -14.80 -26.61
CA ALA A 16 -17.18 -14.54 -28.01
C ALA A 16 -16.13 -13.60 -28.64
N GLU A 17 -15.70 -13.91 -29.86
CA GLU A 17 -14.70 -13.12 -30.57
C GLU A 17 -15.28 -11.76 -30.99
N MET A 18 -14.74 -10.69 -30.42
CA MET A 18 -15.06 -9.31 -30.78
C MET A 18 -14.22 -8.82 -31.96
N GLN A 19 -12.97 -9.28 -32.02
CA GLN A 19 -11.99 -8.92 -33.05
C GLN A 19 -10.88 -9.95 -33.10
N GLY A 20 -10.27 -10.18 -34.25
CA GLY A 20 -9.13 -11.08 -34.37
C GLY A 20 -8.47 -11.03 -35.75
N GLY A 21 -7.40 -11.82 -35.89
CA GLY A 21 -6.67 -11.97 -37.15
C GLY A 21 -5.17 -11.71 -36.99
N SER A 22 -4.47 -11.55 -38.12
CA SER A 22 -3.04 -11.21 -38.13
C SER A 22 -2.80 -9.85 -37.49
N CYS A 23 -1.76 -9.74 -36.67
CA CYS A 23 -1.42 -8.51 -35.97
C CYS A 23 0.09 -8.32 -35.77
N ARG A 24 0.45 -7.07 -35.46
CA ARG A 24 1.72 -6.71 -34.86
C ARG A 24 1.50 -6.35 -33.40
N VAL A 25 2.31 -6.91 -32.51
CA VAL A 25 2.34 -6.59 -31.08
C VAL A 25 3.58 -5.76 -30.80
N MET A 26 3.42 -4.67 -30.03
CA MET A 26 4.51 -3.84 -29.53
C MET A 26 4.34 -3.65 -28.03
N ILE A 27 5.44 -3.81 -27.29
CA ILE A 27 5.48 -3.59 -25.85
C ILE A 27 6.17 -2.25 -25.62
N GLU A 28 5.41 -1.26 -25.15
CA GLU A 28 5.89 0.09 -24.85
C GLU A 28 5.37 0.47 -23.46
N PRO A 29 6.15 0.19 -22.39
CA PRO A 29 5.71 0.33 -21.02
C PRO A 29 5.15 1.74 -20.75
N PRO A 30 4.00 1.88 -20.06
CA PRO A 30 3.28 0.82 -19.34
C PRO A 30 2.31 0.00 -20.21
N ASN A 31 2.26 0.23 -21.53
CA ASN A 31 1.23 -0.29 -22.40
C ASN A 31 1.68 -1.45 -23.32
N LEU A 32 0.72 -2.27 -23.68
CA LEU A 32 0.76 -3.22 -24.78
C LEU A 32 -0.07 -2.68 -25.94
N PHE A 33 0.53 -2.59 -27.12
CA PHE A 33 -0.15 -2.21 -28.34
C PHE A 33 -0.34 -3.41 -29.26
N VAL A 34 -1.58 -3.65 -29.69
CA VAL A 34 -1.92 -4.66 -30.69
C VAL A 34 -2.46 -3.94 -31.92
N THR A 35 -1.71 -4.02 -33.02
CA THR A 35 -2.09 -3.41 -34.31
C THR A 35 -2.50 -4.53 -35.27
N PRO A 36 -3.81 -4.74 -35.48
CA PRO A 36 -4.33 -5.71 -36.45
C PRO A 36 -3.94 -5.32 -37.88
N GLN A 37 -3.95 -6.28 -38.79
CA GLN A 37 -3.86 -6.01 -40.22
C GLN A 37 -5.15 -5.32 -40.76
N SER A 38 -6.28 -5.56 -40.11
CA SER A 38 -7.57 -4.95 -40.44
C SER A 38 -8.35 -4.65 -39.15
N GLY A 39 -8.94 -3.46 -39.06
CA GLY A 39 -9.69 -2.98 -37.89
C GLY A 39 -8.88 -2.05 -36.97
N PRO A 40 -9.48 -1.60 -35.86
CA PRO A 40 -8.86 -0.66 -34.94
C PRO A 40 -7.74 -1.30 -34.12
N SER A 41 -6.70 -0.53 -33.81
CA SER A 41 -5.65 -0.92 -32.87
C SER A 41 -6.17 -0.95 -31.42
N LEU A 42 -5.61 -1.83 -30.62
CA LEU A 42 -5.87 -1.92 -29.19
C LEU A 42 -4.65 -1.42 -28.41
N SER A 43 -4.90 -0.68 -27.33
CA SER A 43 -3.92 -0.28 -26.34
C SER A 43 -4.41 -0.76 -24.97
N VAL A 44 -3.54 -1.44 -24.23
CA VAL A 44 -3.86 -2.04 -22.94
C VAL A 44 -2.77 -1.66 -21.95
N ASP A 45 -3.12 -1.01 -20.84
CA ASP A 45 -2.18 -0.85 -19.74
C ASP A 45 -1.87 -2.23 -19.16
N LEU A 46 -0.60 -2.58 -19.01
CA LEU A 46 -0.21 -3.89 -18.50
C LEU A 46 -0.73 -4.16 -17.08
N GLY A 47 -1.00 -3.13 -16.28
CA GLY A 47 -1.60 -3.27 -14.96
C GLY A 47 -3.11 -3.58 -14.98
N ASP A 48 -3.77 -3.44 -16.13
CA ASP A 48 -5.16 -3.90 -16.35
C ASP A 48 -5.27 -5.42 -16.54
N ILE A 49 -4.14 -6.12 -16.65
CA ILE A 49 -4.10 -7.58 -16.70
C ILE A 49 -4.26 -8.13 -15.29
N ASP A 50 -5.24 -9.02 -15.10
CA ASP A 50 -5.45 -9.75 -13.85
C ASP A 50 -4.82 -11.14 -13.88
N PHE A 51 -4.81 -11.80 -15.05
CA PHE A 51 -4.15 -13.10 -15.21
C PHE A 51 -3.28 -13.14 -16.46
N PHE A 52 -2.05 -13.60 -16.28
CA PHE A 52 -1.10 -13.85 -17.35
C PHE A 52 -0.97 -15.36 -17.54
N VAL A 53 -1.60 -15.91 -18.58
CA VAL A 53 -1.71 -17.36 -18.76
C VAL A 53 -0.85 -17.82 -19.94
N PRO A 54 0.41 -18.24 -19.68
CA PRO A 54 1.25 -18.81 -20.72
C PRO A 54 0.79 -20.23 -21.04
N GLY A 55 0.88 -20.60 -22.31
CA GLY A 55 0.62 -21.94 -22.84
C GLY A 55 1.54 -22.27 -24.01
N ASP A 56 1.37 -23.47 -24.58
CA ASP A 56 2.20 -23.94 -25.70
C ASP A 56 1.88 -23.17 -26.98
N TYR A 57 2.75 -22.21 -27.35
CA TYR A 57 2.57 -21.33 -28.51
C TYR A 57 1.29 -20.46 -28.49
N GLN A 58 0.67 -20.35 -27.31
CA GLN A 58 -0.49 -19.51 -27.03
C GLN A 58 -0.25 -18.75 -25.73
N LEU A 59 -0.53 -17.45 -25.73
CA LEU A 59 -0.49 -16.61 -24.52
C LEU A 59 -1.85 -15.94 -24.35
N SER A 60 -2.49 -16.11 -23.18
CA SER A 60 -3.78 -15.50 -22.88
C SER A 60 -3.64 -14.47 -21.75
N LEU A 61 -4.10 -13.25 -21.99
CA LEU A 61 -4.17 -12.19 -20.99
C LEU A 61 -5.63 -11.97 -20.63
N ILE A 62 -5.99 -12.14 -19.36
CA ILE A 62 -7.33 -11.85 -18.87
C ILE A 62 -7.29 -10.46 -18.23
N LEU A 63 -8.13 -9.56 -18.73
CA LEU A 63 -8.22 -8.18 -18.26
C LEU A 63 -9.20 -8.06 -17.09
N TYR A 64 -9.07 -7.00 -16.31
CA TYR A 64 -9.98 -6.68 -15.18
C TYR A 64 -11.47 -6.56 -15.57
N THR A 65 -11.74 -6.37 -16.86
CA THR A 65 -13.11 -6.30 -17.41
C THR A 65 -13.73 -7.67 -17.67
N GLY A 66 -12.99 -8.77 -17.44
CA GLY A 66 -13.38 -10.14 -17.81
C GLY A 66 -13.08 -10.50 -19.26
N LYS A 67 -12.78 -9.51 -20.12
CA LYS A 67 -12.35 -9.71 -21.51
C LYS A 67 -10.96 -10.34 -21.58
N SER A 68 -10.65 -11.00 -22.69
CA SER A 68 -9.34 -11.64 -22.87
C SER A 68 -8.69 -11.34 -24.22
N LEU A 69 -7.36 -11.25 -24.21
CA LEU A 69 -6.50 -11.19 -25.39
C LEU A 69 -5.74 -12.50 -25.51
N VAL A 70 -5.92 -13.21 -26.62
CA VAL A 70 -5.24 -14.47 -26.92
C VAL A 70 -4.29 -14.28 -28.07
N PHE A 71 -3.00 -14.53 -27.86
CA PHE A 71 -1.92 -14.40 -28.84
C PHE A 71 -1.47 -15.78 -29.33
N THR A 72 -1.43 -15.98 -30.66
CA THR A 72 -1.03 -17.23 -31.29
C THR A 72 -0.19 -16.97 -32.55
N LYS A 73 0.41 -18.02 -33.13
CA LYS A 73 1.10 -17.96 -34.44
C LYS A 73 2.29 -16.99 -34.52
N PHE A 74 2.98 -16.74 -33.40
CA PHE A 74 4.22 -15.94 -33.37
C PHE A 74 5.49 -16.73 -33.74
N ALA A 75 5.34 -18.02 -34.08
CA ALA A 75 6.42 -18.93 -34.50
C ALA A 75 7.63 -18.85 -33.54
N LYS A 76 8.85 -18.73 -34.07
CA LYS A 76 10.10 -18.64 -33.29
C LYS A 76 10.14 -17.43 -32.35
N ALA A 77 9.34 -16.39 -32.60
CA ALA A 77 9.30 -15.18 -31.79
C ALA A 77 8.37 -15.31 -30.56
N PHE A 78 7.58 -16.39 -30.46
CA PHE A 78 6.62 -16.58 -29.37
C PHE A 78 7.26 -16.57 -27.97
N GLN A 79 8.38 -17.29 -27.81
CA GLN A 79 9.06 -17.38 -26.51
C GLN A 79 9.59 -16.01 -26.06
N ASN A 80 10.17 -15.24 -26.99
CA ASN A 80 10.65 -13.88 -26.70
C ASN A 80 9.49 -12.94 -26.37
N LEU A 81 8.38 -12.99 -27.13
CA LEU A 81 7.18 -12.21 -26.83
C LEU A 81 6.66 -12.52 -25.42
N SER A 82 6.51 -13.79 -25.09
CA SER A 82 5.97 -14.21 -23.79
C SER A 82 6.88 -13.78 -22.64
N ALA A 83 8.19 -13.95 -22.77
CA ALA A 83 9.15 -13.55 -21.75
C ALA A 83 9.21 -12.02 -21.57
N ASP A 84 9.31 -11.27 -22.67
CA ASP A 84 9.39 -9.80 -22.63
C ASP A 84 8.09 -9.20 -22.08
N LEU A 85 6.94 -9.77 -22.44
CA LEU A 85 5.64 -9.32 -21.91
C LEU A 85 5.46 -9.67 -20.44
N LEU A 86 5.84 -10.87 -20.01
CA LEU A 86 5.78 -11.28 -18.60
C LEU A 86 6.65 -10.36 -17.74
N GLN A 87 7.89 -10.09 -18.16
CA GLN A 87 8.79 -9.21 -17.42
C GLN A 87 8.21 -7.79 -17.32
N THR A 88 7.73 -7.24 -18.43
CA THR A 88 7.15 -5.89 -18.44
C THR A 88 5.87 -5.81 -17.62
N TYR A 89 5.03 -6.83 -17.68
CA TYR A 89 3.85 -6.97 -16.83
C TYR A 89 4.22 -6.97 -15.35
N ARG A 90 5.20 -7.78 -14.95
CA ARG A 90 5.69 -7.84 -13.56
C ARG A 90 6.22 -6.49 -13.08
N ASP A 91 6.98 -5.78 -13.93
CA ASP A 91 7.49 -4.45 -13.61
C ASP A 91 6.36 -3.41 -13.46
N ARG A 92 5.32 -3.48 -14.31
CA ARG A 92 4.11 -2.65 -14.17
C ARG A 92 3.33 -3.02 -12.91
N LEU A 93 3.23 -4.30 -12.58
CA LEU A 93 2.54 -4.81 -11.39
C LEU A 93 3.21 -4.33 -10.10
N VAL A 94 4.54 -4.31 -10.02
CA VAL A 94 5.29 -3.73 -8.88
C VAL A 94 4.90 -2.26 -8.64
N ARG A 95 4.79 -1.46 -9.70
CA ARG A 95 4.33 -0.06 -9.61
C ARG A 95 2.86 0.03 -9.15
N CYS A 96 2.00 -0.87 -9.62
CA CYS A 96 0.59 -0.92 -9.22
C CYS A 96 0.41 -1.43 -7.78
N LEU A 97 1.40 -2.16 -7.24
CA LEU A 97 1.50 -2.56 -5.84
C LEU A 97 2.17 -1.49 -4.97
N LEU A 98 2.56 -0.34 -5.53
CA LEU A 98 3.16 0.81 -4.83
C LEU A 98 4.51 0.49 -4.18
N LEU A 99 5.30 -0.36 -4.84
CA LEU A 99 6.62 -0.84 -4.39
C LEU A 99 7.79 -0.17 -5.12
N GLU A 100 7.53 0.67 -6.12
CA GLU A 100 8.53 1.22 -7.04
C GLU A 100 9.59 2.10 -6.39
N ASP A 101 9.28 2.72 -5.25
CA ASP A 101 10.20 3.56 -4.48
C ASP A 101 10.99 2.76 -3.43
N LEU A 102 10.81 1.43 -3.38
CA LEU A 102 11.54 0.56 -2.48
C LEU A 102 12.79 0.00 -3.15
N GLU A 103 13.88 -0.06 -2.38
CA GLU A 103 15.13 -0.64 -2.83
C GLU A 103 14.99 -2.16 -2.89
N GLU A 104 15.14 -2.70 -4.11
CA GLU A 104 15.10 -4.12 -4.38
C GLU A 104 16.43 -4.75 -3.93
N ILE A 105 16.36 -5.74 -3.05
CA ILE A 105 17.50 -6.50 -2.56
C ILE A 105 17.82 -7.63 -3.55
N GLU A 106 16.82 -8.44 -3.89
CA GLU A 106 17.04 -9.66 -4.66
C GLU A 106 15.76 -10.25 -5.28
N ARG A 107 15.91 -11.05 -6.34
CA ARG A 107 14.84 -11.78 -7.00
C ARG A 107 15.01 -13.30 -6.92
N PHE A 108 13.90 -14.00 -6.78
CA PHE A 108 13.83 -15.46 -6.76
C PHE A 108 12.69 -15.94 -7.65
N GLU A 109 12.90 -17.07 -8.32
CA GLU A 109 11.85 -17.77 -9.06
C GLU A 109 11.48 -19.04 -8.30
N GLY A 110 10.19 -19.26 -8.10
CA GLY A 110 9.71 -20.39 -7.32
C GLY A 110 8.24 -20.72 -7.58
N TYR A 111 7.68 -21.55 -6.72
CA TYR A 111 6.27 -21.88 -6.72
C TYR A 111 5.69 -21.52 -5.36
N VAL A 112 4.63 -20.72 -5.38
CA VAL A 112 3.97 -20.22 -4.18
C VAL A 112 2.63 -20.89 -3.99
N ASP A 113 2.27 -21.07 -2.73
CA ASP A 113 0.93 -21.38 -2.27
C ASP A 113 0.55 -20.32 -1.23
N VAL A 114 -0.41 -19.49 -1.59
CA VAL A 114 -0.86 -18.34 -0.80
C VAL A 114 -2.20 -18.70 -0.17
N ASP A 115 -2.27 -18.61 1.15
CA ASP A 115 -3.49 -18.71 1.93
C ASP A 115 -3.62 -17.43 2.76
N ALA A 116 -4.35 -16.45 2.22
CA ALA A 116 -4.64 -15.17 2.85
C ALA A 116 -6.13 -14.85 2.73
N SER A 117 -6.64 -13.95 3.57
CA SER A 117 -8.08 -13.61 3.58
C SER A 117 -8.63 -13.20 2.21
N ASP A 118 -7.79 -12.52 1.41
CA ASP A 118 -8.21 -11.87 0.17
C ASP A 118 -7.57 -12.52 -1.07
N ALA A 119 -6.75 -13.57 -0.87
CA ALA A 119 -6.06 -14.27 -1.95
C ALA A 119 -5.79 -15.72 -1.54
N ASN A 120 -6.32 -16.66 -2.33
CA ASN A 120 -6.02 -18.08 -2.20
C ASN A 120 -5.71 -18.67 -3.57
N PHE A 121 -4.43 -18.98 -3.82
CA PHE A 121 -3.98 -19.54 -5.09
C PHE A 121 -2.62 -20.24 -4.93
N SER A 122 -2.34 -21.14 -5.87
CA SER A 122 -1.00 -21.71 -6.03
C SER A 122 -0.51 -21.55 -7.47
N SER A 123 0.72 -21.07 -7.65
CA SER A 123 1.26 -20.71 -8.97
C SER A 123 2.79 -20.66 -8.97
N PRO A 124 3.46 -20.88 -10.12
CA PRO A 124 4.78 -20.31 -10.33
C PRO A 124 4.75 -18.79 -10.12
N ALA A 125 5.79 -18.24 -9.49
CA ALA A 125 5.87 -16.82 -9.18
C ALA A 125 7.32 -16.35 -9.11
N GLU A 126 7.52 -15.10 -9.52
CA GLU A 126 8.70 -14.34 -9.16
C GLU A 126 8.46 -13.69 -7.79
N LEU A 127 9.42 -13.87 -6.90
CA LEU A 127 9.48 -13.21 -5.61
C LEU A 127 10.51 -12.09 -5.70
N ARG A 128 10.14 -10.87 -5.35
CA ARG A 128 11.09 -9.75 -5.23
C ARG A 128 11.17 -9.31 -3.79
N LEU A 129 12.36 -9.45 -3.20
CA LEU A 129 12.64 -8.99 -1.86
C LEU A 129 13.11 -7.53 -1.93
N TYR A 130 12.44 -6.68 -1.18
CA TYR A 130 12.80 -5.29 -0.93
C TYR A 130 13.21 -5.11 0.53
N GLU A 131 13.85 -4.00 0.86
CA GLU A 131 14.30 -3.72 2.23
C GLU A 131 13.19 -3.77 3.30
N SER A 132 11.93 -3.52 2.95
CA SER A 132 10.79 -3.55 3.90
C SER A 132 9.63 -4.44 3.46
N ASN A 133 9.68 -5.03 2.26
CA ASN A 133 8.56 -5.74 1.65
C ASN A 133 9.01 -6.96 0.85
N LEU A 134 8.14 -7.95 0.73
CA LEU A 134 8.26 -9.08 -0.20
C LEU A 134 7.12 -9.00 -1.21
N ALA A 135 7.43 -8.82 -2.49
CA ALA A 135 6.45 -8.91 -3.57
C ALA A 135 6.32 -10.35 -4.06
N ILE A 136 5.08 -10.77 -4.30
CA ILE A 136 4.73 -12.06 -4.88
C ILE A 136 4.04 -11.78 -6.21
N LEU A 137 4.72 -12.15 -7.31
CA LEU A 137 4.29 -11.86 -8.68
C LEU A 137 3.98 -13.18 -9.39
N PRO A 138 2.78 -13.75 -9.17
CA PRO A 138 2.41 -15.03 -9.75
C PRO A 138 2.15 -14.94 -11.25
N GLU A 139 2.35 -16.04 -11.95
CA GLU A 139 1.80 -16.20 -13.30
C GLU A 139 0.28 -16.30 -13.26
N LYS A 140 -0.25 -17.10 -12.31
CA LYS A 140 -1.68 -17.31 -12.11
C LYS A 140 -2.09 -16.82 -10.72
N GLY A 141 -2.86 -15.73 -10.69
CA GLY A 141 -3.36 -15.13 -9.46
C GLY A 141 -3.10 -13.64 -9.43
N VAL A 142 -3.58 -13.00 -8.36
CA VAL A 142 -3.35 -11.58 -8.14
C VAL A 142 -1.95 -11.36 -7.55
N GLY A 143 -1.24 -10.36 -8.07
CA GLY A 143 -0.02 -9.88 -7.43
C GLY A 143 -0.32 -9.32 -6.04
N LEU A 144 0.57 -9.57 -5.08
CA LEU A 144 0.43 -9.07 -3.72
C LEU A 144 1.79 -8.76 -3.10
N GLN A 145 1.77 -8.06 -1.98
CA GLN A 145 2.97 -7.69 -1.24
C GLN A 145 2.77 -7.94 0.26
N TRP A 146 3.82 -8.39 0.93
CA TRP A 146 3.89 -8.59 2.37
C TRP A 146 4.92 -7.66 2.97
N ARG A 147 4.58 -6.99 4.07
CA ARG A 147 5.55 -6.18 4.81
C ARG A 147 6.39 -7.07 5.70
N LEU A 148 7.71 -6.85 5.71
CA LEU A 148 8.62 -7.64 6.53
C LEU A 148 8.38 -7.41 8.03
N ALA A 149 8.00 -6.19 8.43
CA ALA A 149 7.62 -5.85 9.80
C ALA A 149 6.43 -6.67 10.35
N ASP A 150 5.58 -7.17 9.46
CA ASP A 150 4.37 -7.91 9.79
C ASP A 150 4.57 -9.44 9.73
N ILE A 151 5.78 -9.92 9.40
CA ILE A 151 6.10 -11.35 9.45
C ILE A 151 6.26 -11.78 10.91
N ASP A 152 5.54 -12.85 11.28
CA ASP A 152 5.59 -13.44 12.62
C ASP A 152 6.50 -14.67 12.70
N GLY A 153 6.79 -15.31 11.56
CA GLY A 153 7.68 -16.47 11.53
C GLY A 153 8.11 -16.88 10.12
N ILE A 154 9.33 -17.40 10.02
CA ILE A 154 9.93 -17.99 8.82
C ILE A 154 10.47 -19.38 9.17
N GLU A 155 9.70 -20.40 8.81
CA GLU A 155 9.98 -21.81 9.06
C GLU A 155 10.52 -22.46 7.78
N PHE A 156 11.51 -23.36 7.92
CA PHE A 156 11.96 -24.22 6.83
C PHE A 156 11.69 -25.67 7.20
N ASP A 157 10.88 -26.33 6.39
CA ASP A 157 10.61 -27.76 6.50
C ASP A 157 11.53 -28.47 5.50
N ASP A 158 12.62 -29.02 6.03
CA ASP A 158 13.67 -29.70 5.28
C ASP A 158 13.16 -30.98 4.59
N ALA A 159 12.23 -31.70 5.25
CA ALA A 159 11.66 -32.94 4.73
C ALA A 159 10.80 -32.70 3.48
N ALA A 160 10.02 -31.61 3.49
CA ALA A 160 9.18 -31.22 2.34
C ALA A 160 9.84 -30.16 1.44
N TYR A 161 11.07 -29.73 1.75
CA TYR A 161 11.82 -28.68 1.07
C TYR A 161 10.99 -27.42 0.77
N ARG A 162 10.31 -26.90 1.81
CA ARG A 162 9.41 -25.75 1.72
C ARG A 162 9.74 -24.69 2.77
N VAL A 163 9.65 -23.43 2.37
CA VAL A 163 9.73 -22.28 3.27
C VAL A 163 8.31 -21.83 3.58
N ILE A 164 7.96 -21.72 4.87
CA ILE A 164 6.65 -21.29 5.33
C ILE A 164 6.83 -19.95 6.03
N ILE A 165 6.17 -18.92 5.51
CA ILE A 165 6.17 -17.57 6.07
C ILE A 165 4.76 -17.30 6.61
N ARG A 166 4.68 -16.83 7.86
CA ARG A 166 3.41 -16.49 8.51
C ARG A 166 3.36 -14.99 8.80
N SER A 167 2.20 -14.39 8.56
CA SER A 167 1.92 -13.00 8.90
C SER A 167 0.45 -12.88 9.31
N GLY A 168 0.20 -12.71 10.60
CA GLY A 168 -1.16 -12.77 11.17
C GLY A 168 -1.86 -14.09 10.83
N ASN A 169 -3.02 -13.99 10.18
CA ASN A 169 -3.82 -15.15 9.75
C ASN A 169 -3.44 -15.64 8.33
N SER A 170 -2.44 -15.04 7.70
CA SER A 170 -2.01 -15.37 6.35
C SER A 170 -0.78 -16.26 6.35
N ARG A 171 -0.70 -17.15 5.37
CA ARG A 171 0.39 -18.10 5.17
C ARG A 171 0.84 -18.09 3.72
N LEU A 172 2.16 -18.03 3.52
CA LEU A 172 2.82 -18.19 2.23
C LEU A 172 3.74 -19.39 2.33
N THR A 173 3.52 -20.38 1.47
CA THR A 173 4.45 -21.50 1.31
C THR A 173 5.20 -21.32 0.00
N VAL A 174 6.53 -21.28 0.07
CA VAL A 174 7.42 -21.17 -1.08
C VAL A 174 8.14 -22.49 -1.29
N THR A 175 8.11 -23.00 -2.52
CA THR A 175 8.78 -24.22 -2.95
C THR A 175 9.49 -24.00 -4.28
N LYS A 176 10.23 -25.00 -4.76
CA LYS A 176 10.89 -25.00 -6.08
C LYS A 176 11.86 -23.83 -6.32
N LEU A 177 12.50 -23.31 -5.27
CA LEU A 177 13.58 -22.29 -5.36
C LEU A 177 14.92 -22.86 -5.90
N ALA A 178 14.91 -24.07 -6.46
CA ALA A 178 16.08 -24.80 -6.91
C ALA A 178 17.19 -24.83 -5.84
N LYS A 179 18.41 -24.40 -6.19
CA LYS A 179 19.57 -24.36 -5.29
C LYS A 179 19.63 -23.10 -4.41
N ARG A 180 18.65 -22.20 -4.52
CA ARG A 180 18.63 -20.87 -3.86
C ARG A 180 17.74 -20.81 -2.63
N THR A 181 17.24 -21.94 -2.13
CA THR A 181 16.40 -21.97 -0.91
C THR A 181 17.12 -21.41 0.32
N GLY A 182 18.39 -21.77 0.52
CA GLY A 182 19.19 -21.25 1.64
C GLY A 182 19.41 -19.74 1.53
N GLU A 183 19.80 -19.27 0.35
CA GLU A 183 19.98 -17.85 0.04
C GLU A 183 18.68 -17.06 0.27
N PHE A 184 17.54 -17.57 -0.20
CA PHE A 184 16.24 -16.94 0.02
C PHE A 184 15.91 -16.78 1.52
N ILE A 185 16.10 -17.84 2.32
CA ILE A 185 15.84 -17.80 3.77
C ILE A 185 16.77 -16.80 4.45
N GLU A 186 18.07 -16.83 4.13
CA GLU A 186 19.07 -15.94 4.71
C GLU A 186 18.75 -14.47 4.41
N ARG A 187 18.48 -14.15 3.15
CA ARG A 187 18.16 -12.79 2.70
C ARG A 187 16.87 -12.28 3.30
N LEU A 188 15.82 -13.11 3.32
CA LEU A 188 14.54 -12.74 3.92
C LEU A 188 14.66 -12.47 5.42
N ARG A 189 15.37 -13.34 6.16
CA ARG A 189 15.62 -13.16 7.60
C ARG A 189 16.45 -11.90 7.85
N SER A 190 17.55 -11.73 7.12
CA SER A 190 18.41 -10.55 7.26
C SER A 190 17.64 -9.24 7.02
N ALA A 191 16.78 -9.20 6.01
CA ALA A 191 15.94 -8.02 5.74
C ALA A 191 14.90 -7.78 6.85
N ALA A 192 14.23 -8.84 7.34
CA ALA A 192 13.28 -8.73 8.44
C ALA A 192 13.95 -8.30 9.77
N ASP A 193 15.14 -8.85 10.06
CA ASP A 193 15.94 -8.51 11.23
C ASP A 193 16.40 -7.05 11.15
N ALA A 194 16.84 -6.57 9.98
CA ALA A 194 17.20 -5.17 9.77
C ALA A 194 16.02 -4.22 10.05
N VAL A 195 14.79 -4.58 9.66
CA VAL A 195 13.58 -3.80 9.99
C VAL A 195 13.34 -3.76 11.51
N SER A 196 13.54 -4.88 12.20
CA SER A 196 13.39 -5.01 13.66
C SER A 196 14.47 -4.22 14.43
N GLU A 197 15.72 -4.27 13.97
CA GLU A 197 16.84 -3.50 14.53
C GLU A 197 16.58 -1.99 14.40
N ASN A 198 16.18 -1.54 13.21
CA ASN A 198 15.80 -0.14 12.98
C ASN A 198 14.63 0.29 13.87
N THR A 199 13.61 -0.56 14.03
CA THR A 199 12.49 -0.32 14.95
C THR A 199 13.00 -0.06 16.37
N SER A 200 13.91 -0.90 16.86
CA SER A 200 14.47 -0.78 18.21
C SER A 200 15.36 0.45 18.38
N ALA A 201 16.13 0.81 17.35
CA ALA A 201 16.93 2.04 17.34
C ALA A 201 16.03 3.29 17.43
N ILE A 202 14.92 3.31 16.67
CA ILE A 202 13.94 4.41 16.71
C ILE A 202 13.27 4.50 18.07
N VAL A 203 12.80 3.39 18.63
CA VAL A 203 12.20 3.36 19.98
C VAL A 203 13.18 3.87 21.04
N ARG A 204 14.45 3.49 20.96
CA ARG A 204 15.49 3.95 21.90
C ARG A 204 15.79 5.45 21.76
N SER A 205 15.78 5.96 20.54
CA SER A 205 15.92 7.40 20.27
C SER A 205 14.71 8.17 20.79
N LEU A 206 13.51 7.65 20.55
CA LEU A 206 12.24 8.25 20.96
C LEU A 206 12.08 8.27 22.48
N CYS A 207 12.51 7.21 23.17
CA CYS A 207 12.34 7.00 24.61
C CYS A 207 13.66 6.55 25.26
N PRO A 208 14.65 7.46 25.43
CA PRO A 208 16.01 7.12 25.89
C PRO A 208 16.07 6.63 27.35
N PHE A 209 15.00 6.78 28.11
CA PHE A 209 14.88 6.34 29.50
C PHE A 209 14.46 4.87 29.65
N LEU A 210 14.08 4.19 28.58
CA LEU A 210 13.65 2.78 28.64
C LEU A 210 14.84 1.84 28.90
N SER A 211 14.62 0.82 29.72
CA SER A 211 15.55 -0.30 29.86
C SER A 211 15.59 -1.16 28.57
N PRO A 212 16.62 -2.01 28.38
CA PRO A 212 16.68 -2.91 27.23
C PRO A 212 15.42 -3.79 27.05
N ASP A 213 14.88 -4.33 28.15
CA ASP A 213 13.67 -5.16 28.11
C ASP A 213 12.43 -4.35 27.71
N GLN A 214 12.31 -3.12 28.22
CA GLN A 214 11.22 -2.21 27.87
C GLN A 214 11.31 -1.73 26.41
N VAL A 215 12.51 -1.54 25.86
CA VAL A 215 12.70 -1.26 24.43
C VAL A 215 12.21 -2.44 23.60
N LEU A 216 12.59 -3.66 23.95
CA LEU A 216 12.16 -4.86 23.24
C LEU A 216 10.64 -5.04 23.27
N GLU A 217 10.02 -4.84 24.44
CA GLU A 217 8.57 -4.91 24.60
C GLU A 217 7.84 -3.82 23.79
N THR A 218 8.36 -2.59 23.82
CA THR A 218 7.82 -1.46 23.05
C THR A 218 7.94 -1.70 21.54
N SER A 219 9.11 -2.16 21.06
CA SER A 219 9.33 -2.49 19.64
C SER A 219 8.42 -3.60 19.13
N ARG A 220 8.03 -4.56 19.99
CA ARG A 220 7.07 -5.62 19.62
C ARG A 220 5.65 -5.08 19.43
N LEU A 221 5.26 -4.09 20.24
CA LEU A 221 3.94 -3.45 20.13
C LEU A 221 3.87 -2.44 18.98
N MET A 222 4.89 -1.58 18.87
CA MET A 222 4.97 -0.49 17.90
C MET A 222 6.02 -0.81 16.83
N ARG A 223 5.76 -1.86 16.03
CA ARG A 223 6.61 -2.24 14.88
C ARG A 223 6.56 -1.16 13.80
N GLU A 224 7.56 -1.12 12.92
CA GLU A 224 7.56 -0.18 11.79
C GLU A 224 6.26 -0.28 10.94
N GLY A 225 5.57 0.84 10.74
CA GLY A 225 4.29 0.91 10.03
C GLY A 225 3.07 0.47 10.84
N ARG A 226 3.26 -0.02 12.08
CA ARG A 226 2.21 -0.50 12.96
C ARG A 226 1.93 0.48 14.10
N ALA A 227 0.65 0.77 14.33
CA ALA A 227 0.21 1.57 15.46
C ALA A 227 -0.01 0.69 16.70
N ALA A 228 0.40 1.19 17.86
CA ALA A 228 0.19 0.57 19.16
C ALA A 228 -0.79 1.40 20.00
N ALA A 229 -1.67 0.70 20.74
CA ALA A 229 -2.56 1.32 21.72
C ALA A 229 -1.73 1.98 22.84
N PHE A 230 -2.07 3.22 23.16
CA PHE A 230 -1.34 3.98 24.17
C PHE A 230 -1.46 3.34 25.56
N SER A 231 -2.62 2.78 25.91
CA SER A 231 -2.78 2.07 27.19
C SER A 231 -1.77 0.94 27.38
N LYS A 232 -1.41 0.21 26.31
CA LYS A 232 -0.39 -0.85 26.35
C LYS A 232 1.01 -0.26 26.51
N LEU A 233 1.32 0.80 25.77
CA LEU A 233 2.59 1.51 25.89
C LEU A 233 2.80 2.09 27.31
N SER A 234 1.77 2.71 27.89
CA SER A 234 1.86 3.32 29.24
C SER A 234 2.10 2.29 30.36
N ARG A 235 1.72 1.02 30.16
CA ARG A 235 2.00 -0.07 31.12
C ARG A 235 3.48 -0.44 31.15
N ILE A 236 4.19 -0.24 30.04
CA ILE A 236 5.64 -0.48 29.96
C ILE A 236 6.37 0.61 30.74
N HIS A 237 6.06 1.88 30.46
CA HIS A 237 6.61 3.01 31.20
C HIS A 237 5.74 4.29 31.06
N PRO A 238 5.44 5.02 32.16
CA PRO A 238 4.56 6.19 32.13
C PRO A 238 5.14 7.38 31.33
N GLY A 239 6.46 7.49 31.24
CA GLY A 239 7.15 8.54 30.47
C GLY A 239 7.01 8.44 28.95
N ILE A 240 6.50 7.33 28.39
CA ILE A 240 6.40 7.13 26.93
C ILE A 240 5.51 8.19 26.28
N GLU A 241 4.43 8.60 26.94
CA GLU A 241 3.53 9.63 26.41
C GLU A 241 4.23 10.96 26.14
N GLN A 242 4.93 11.45 27.17
CA GLN A 242 5.64 12.72 27.10
C GLN A 242 6.69 12.68 26.00
N SER A 243 7.39 11.55 25.86
CA SER A 243 8.39 11.34 24.81
C SER A 243 7.77 11.32 23.41
N LEU A 244 6.67 10.58 23.21
CA LEU A 244 5.95 10.53 21.94
C LEU A 244 5.46 11.91 21.50
N ILE A 245 4.89 12.69 22.42
CA ILE A 245 4.39 14.03 22.11
C ILE A 245 5.57 15.00 21.85
N ALA A 246 6.62 14.94 22.66
CA ALA A 246 7.76 15.86 22.52
C ALA A 246 8.57 15.63 21.25
N ASN A 247 8.73 14.36 20.84
CA ASN A 247 9.63 13.97 19.76
C ASN A 247 8.89 13.56 18.48
N GLY A 248 7.63 13.16 18.57
CA GLY A 248 6.82 12.68 17.44
C GLY A 248 5.80 13.68 16.92
N VAL A 249 5.46 14.75 17.65
CA VAL A 249 4.50 15.77 17.21
C VAL A 249 5.20 17.07 16.85
N ASP A 250 5.14 17.46 15.58
CA ASP A 250 5.68 18.75 15.12
C ASP A 250 5.05 19.92 15.88
N ARG A 251 5.86 20.96 16.19
CA ARG A 251 5.41 22.12 16.96
C ARG A 251 4.19 22.82 16.33
N SER A 252 4.12 22.87 15.00
CA SER A 252 3.00 23.45 14.26
C SER A 252 1.73 22.61 14.32
N LEU A 253 1.86 21.30 14.57
CA LEU A 253 0.75 20.35 14.60
C LEU A 253 0.21 20.09 16.01
N LYS A 254 1.00 20.44 17.04
CA LYS A 254 0.62 20.31 18.44
C LYS A 254 -0.77 20.88 18.78
N PRO A 255 -1.18 22.08 18.32
CA PRO A 255 -2.52 22.59 18.62
C PRO A 255 -3.66 21.68 18.11
N TYR A 256 -3.51 21.09 16.92
CA TYR A 256 -4.51 20.19 16.35
C TYR A 256 -4.54 18.84 17.09
N PHE A 257 -3.35 18.32 17.44
CA PHE A 257 -3.19 17.12 18.27
C PHE A 257 -3.93 17.26 19.61
N GLU A 258 -3.74 18.37 20.33
CA GLU A 258 -4.39 18.60 21.62
C GLU A 258 -5.91 18.67 21.49
N VAL A 259 -6.43 19.28 20.41
CA VAL A 259 -7.88 19.32 20.16
C VAL A 259 -8.43 17.91 19.87
N LEU A 260 -7.74 17.09 19.08
CA LEU A 260 -8.14 15.70 18.84
C LEU A 260 -8.16 14.88 20.13
N LYS A 261 -7.13 15.05 20.97
CA LYS A 261 -7.03 14.40 22.28
C LYS A 261 -8.15 14.81 23.23
N GLN A 262 -8.67 16.03 23.15
CA GLN A 262 -9.83 16.48 23.94
C GLN A 262 -11.17 15.92 23.44
N LYS A 263 -11.27 15.56 22.15
CA LYS A 263 -12.50 15.05 21.50
C LYS A 263 -12.55 13.51 21.45
N MET A 264 -11.52 12.84 21.95
CA MET A 264 -11.40 11.39 21.86
C MET A 264 -12.47 10.69 22.68
N PHE A 265 -12.89 9.52 22.21
CA PHE A 265 -13.74 8.62 22.98
C PHE A 265 -12.91 7.92 24.05
N GLY A 266 -13.27 8.11 25.32
CA GLY A 266 -12.51 7.56 26.44
C GLY A 266 -11.12 8.19 26.55
N SER A 267 -10.10 7.38 26.82
CA SER A 267 -8.70 7.82 26.95
C SER A 267 -7.73 7.05 26.05
N GLU A 268 -8.24 6.25 25.12
CA GLU A 268 -7.43 5.41 24.24
C GLU A 268 -7.13 6.10 22.90
N TRP A 269 -5.85 6.17 22.56
CA TRP A 269 -5.36 6.64 21.26
C TRP A 269 -4.20 5.74 20.84
N PHE A 270 -3.81 5.83 19.58
CA PHE A 270 -2.80 4.93 19.02
C PHE A 270 -1.68 5.75 18.41
N ALA A 271 -0.45 5.27 18.53
CA ALA A 271 0.73 5.89 17.97
C ALA A 271 1.51 4.88 17.13
N GLY A 272 2.10 5.34 16.03
CA GLY A 272 3.00 4.53 15.24
C GLY A 272 4.04 5.39 14.55
N PHE A 273 5.04 4.72 13.99
CA PHE A 273 6.06 5.37 13.18
C PHE A 273 6.46 4.52 11.98
N LYS A 274 7.01 5.18 10.96
CA LYS A 274 7.49 4.54 9.74
C LYS A 274 8.72 5.28 9.27
N MET A 275 9.70 4.53 8.78
CA MET A 275 10.83 5.12 8.09
C MET A 275 10.38 5.64 6.73
N VAL A 276 10.54 6.94 6.52
CA VAL A 276 10.33 7.56 5.23
C VAL A 276 11.65 7.55 4.50
N ARG A 277 11.63 6.88 3.35
CA ARG A 277 12.75 6.91 2.42
C ARG A 277 12.66 8.22 1.64
N PRO A 278 13.77 8.94 1.47
CA PRO A 278 13.75 10.19 0.70
C PRO A 278 13.18 9.90 -0.69
N GLU A 279 12.12 10.62 -1.06
CA GLU A 279 11.52 10.52 -2.39
C GLU A 279 12.62 10.75 -3.44
N THR A 280 12.89 9.73 -4.26
CA THR A 280 13.55 9.97 -5.54
C THR A 280 12.63 10.89 -6.33
N LYS A 281 13.08 12.13 -6.58
CA LYS A 281 12.36 13.07 -7.44
C LYS A 281 11.97 12.31 -8.72
N PRO A 282 10.70 12.38 -9.16
CA PRO A 282 10.34 11.81 -10.45
C PRO A 282 11.26 12.44 -11.51
N GLU A 283 11.85 11.60 -12.36
CA GLU A 283 12.56 12.05 -13.55
C GLU A 283 11.63 13.00 -14.31
N ALA A 284 12.19 14.12 -14.76
CA ALA A 284 11.45 15.18 -15.42
C ALA A 284 10.74 14.62 -16.67
N ASP A 285 9.41 14.51 -16.59
CA ASP A 285 8.53 14.30 -17.74
C ASP A 285 8.67 15.50 -18.71
N PRO A 286 8.65 15.30 -20.05
CA PRO A 286 9.00 16.33 -21.00
C PRO A 286 7.85 17.34 -21.16
N GLY A 287 7.88 18.40 -20.35
CA GLY A 287 7.27 19.70 -20.64
C GLY A 287 5.74 19.79 -20.50
N PRO A 288 5.21 20.94 -20.04
CA PRO A 288 3.78 21.15 -19.90
C PRO A 288 3.14 21.50 -21.25
N VAL A 289 2.06 20.80 -21.61
CA VAL A 289 1.04 21.36 -22.51
C VAL A 289 0.12 22.22 -21.65
N GLU A 290 -0.01 23.50 -21.99
CA GLU A 290 -0.81 24.47 -21.25
C GLU A 290 -2.28 24.02 -21.11
N PRO A 291 -2.87 24.06 -19.91
CA PRO A 291 -4.29 23.80 -19.75
C PRO A 291 -5.11 25.03 -20.15
N ILE A 292 -6.13 24.79 -20.98
CA ILE A 292 -7.21 25.73 -21.26
C ILE A 292 -7.96 26.01 -19.95
N VAL A 293 -8.10 27.30 -19.65
CA VAL A 293 -8.71 27.88 -18.46
C VAL A 293 -10.22 27.62 -18.46
N ASP A 294 -10.73 26.99 -17.39
CA ASP A 294 -11.98 27.44 -16.78
C ASP A 294 -11.97 27.21 -15.26
N SER A 295 -12.55 28.15 -14.54
CA SER A 295 -12.11 28.60 -13.21
C SER A 295 -12.90 28.06 -12.01
N SER A 296 -12.20 27.69 -10.94
CA SER A 296 -12.71 27.74 -9.55
C SER A 296 -11.56 28.02 -8.55
N PRO A 297 -11.69 28.92 -7.55
CA PRO A 297 -10.52 29.59 -6.94
C PRO A 297 -9.82 28.86 -5.79
N ALA A 298 -10.04 27.56 -5.57
CA ALA A 298 -9.55 26.86 -4.37
C ALA A 298 -8.30 25.98 -4.57
N GLU A 299 -7.80 25.81 -5.80
CA GLU A 299 -6.79 24.77 -6.10
C GLU A 299 -5.37 25.30 -6.38
N ALA A 300 -5.11 26.60 -6.24
CA ALA A 300 -3.82 27.19 -6.67
C ALA A 300 -2.72 27.31 -5.58
N ALA A 301 -2.92 26.79 -4.36
CA ALA A 301 -1.98 27.01 -3.25
C ALA A 301 -0.98 25.86 -2.98
N GLU A 302 -0.82 24.89 -3.90
CA GLU A 302 0.04 23.72 -3.69
C GLU A 302 1.49 23.82 -4.22
N ARG A 303 1.97 25.00 -4.63
CA ARG A 303 3.38 25.18 -5.01
C ARG A 303 4.12 26.12 -4.07
N GLY A 304 4.51 25.59 -2.91
CA GLY A 304 5.50 26.19 -2.02
C GLY A 304 6.87 25.59 -2.26
N THR A 305 7.80 26.39 -2.76
CA THR A 305 9.22 26.07 -2.94
C THR A 305 9.85 25.66 -1.60
N PRO A 306 10.59 24.54 -1.50
CA PRO A 306 11.33 24.21 -0.30
C PRO A 306 12.60 25.07 -0.25
N VAL A 307 12.71 25.92 0.78
CA VAL A 307 13.99 26.55 1.16
C VAL A 307 14.87 25.46 1.76
N ALA A 308 15.71 24.86 0.93
CA ALA A 308 16.74 23.93 1.37
C ALA A 308 17.85 24.71 2.11
N LYS A 309 17.97 24.48 3.42
CA LYS A 309 19.26 24.70 4.09
C LYS A 309 20.22 23.61 3.61
N LYS A 310 21.24 24.00 2.86
CA LYS A 310 22.38 23.15 2.54
C LYS A 310 23.09 22.77 3.84
N SER A 311 23.13 21.48 4.16
CA SER A 311 24.22 20.88 4.91
C SER A 311 24.90 19.89 3.98
N GLU A 312 26.11 20.23 3.56
CA GLU A 312 27.00 19.35 2.80
C GLU A 312 27.61 18.32 3.75
N GLY A 313 27.56 17.04 3.36
CA GLY A 313 28.28 15.94 4.03
C GLY A 313 27.58 15.34 5.25
N GLY A 314 26.80 14.28 5.04
CA GLY A 314 26.25 13.42 6.09
C GLY A 314 25.48 12.28 5.47
N GLU A 315 25.57 11.08 6.06
CA GLU A 315 24.71 9.93 5.76
C GLU A 315 23.26 10.43 5.58
N LYS A 316 22.56 10.00 4.52
CA LYS A 316 21.17 10.41 4.27
C LYS A 316 20.34 10.02 5.50
N GLU A 317 20.13 10.97 6.40
CA GLU A 317 19.40 10.77 7.64
C GLU A 317 17.97 10.35 7.26
N ARG A 318 17.63 9.08 7.55
CA ARG A 318 16.32 8.51 7.22
C ARG A 318 15.27 9.28 8.01
N SER A 319 14.45 10.08 7.33
CA SER A 319 13.34 10.81 7.99
C SER A 319 12.31 9.83 8.54
N ILE A 320 11.75 10.11 9.72
CA ILE A 320 10.74 9.26 10.35
C ILE A 320 9.37 9.93 10.20
N LEU A 321 8.39 9.20 9.68
CA LEU A 321 6.97 9.52 9.76
C LEU A 321 6.42 9.09 11.11
N TYR A 322 5.85 10.00 11.89
CA TYR A 322 5.02 9.67 13.03
C TYR A 322 3.54 9.89 12.67
N TRP A 323 2.67 9.07 13.24
CA TRP A 323 1.23 9.28 13.13
C TRP A 323 0.48 8.76 14.35
N PHE A 324 -0.76 9.22 14.44
CA PHE A 324 -1.64 9.00 15.55
C PHE A 324 -3.05 8.68 15.06
N PHE A 325 -3.73 7.77 15.75
CA PHE A 325 -5.16 7.58 15.60
C PHE A 325 -5.91 8.03 16.84
N PHE A 326 -6.95 8.82 16.64
CA PHE A 326 -7.85 9.31 17.67
C PHE A 326 -9.26 8.78 17.37
N PRO A 327 -9.70 7.74 18.06
CA PRO A 327 -11.11 7.36 18.09
C PRO A 327 -11.91 8.52 18.67
N LEU A 328 -12.87 9.06 17.91
CA LEU A 328 -13.63 10.24 18.30
C LEU A 328 -15.01 9.85 18.82
N GLN A 329 -15.46 10.58 19.85
CA GLN A 329 -16.80 10.38 20.39
C GLN A 329 -17.84 10.74 19.33
N GLY A 330 -18.74 9.81 19.03
CA GLY A 330 -19.92 10.10 18.22
C GLY A 330 -20.89 11.01 18.98
N THR A 331 -21.67 11.79 18.24
CA THR A 331 -22.75 12.65 18.79
C THR A 331 -23.90 11.84 19.38
N THR A 332 -24.24 10.70 18.78
CA THR A 332 -25.08 9.67 19.41
C THR A 332 -24.21 8.83 20.34
N GLY A 333 -24.41 8.93 21.65
CA GLY A 333 -23.63 8.28 22.72
C GLY A 333 -23.64 6.75 22.73
N GLY A 334 -23.29 6.13 21.60
CA GLY A 334 -23.09 4.70 21.45
C GLY A 334 -21.78 4.24 22.10
N GLU A 335 -21.71 2.93 22.36
CA GLU A 335 -20.63 2.30 23.11
C GLU A 335 -19.29 2.19 22.35
N ILE A 336 -19.30 2.42 21.03
CA ILE A 336 -18.11 2.37 20.16
C ILE A 336 -17.99 3.70 19.39
N PRO A 337 -16.78 4.30 19.30
CA PRO A 337 -16.56 5.50 18.51
C PRO A 337 -16.88 5.19 17.04
N GLY A 338 -17.66 6.04 16.39
CA GLY A 338 -18.05 5.81 15.00
C GLY A 338 -17.12 6.47 13.97
N VAL A 339 -16.13 7.23 14.43
CA VAL A 339 -15.12 7.89 13.60
C VAL A 339 -13.74 7.73 14.22
N ILE A 340 -12.75 7.45 13.39
CA ILE A 340 -11.34 7.45 13.76
C ILE A 340 -10.65 8.55 12.95
N ALA A 341 -10.04 9.51 13.64
CA ALA A 341 -9.18 10.51 13.02
C ALA A 341 -7.75 9.97 12.92
N TRP A 342 -7.11 10.20 11.79
CA TRP A 342 -5.70 9.91 11.52
C TRP A 342 -4.95 11.22 11.34
N GLU A 343 -4.02 11.50 12.25
CA GLU A 343 -3.15 12.66 12.24
C GLU A 343 -1.71 12.21 11.99
N SER A 344 -1.04 12.81 11.02
CA SER A 344 0.33 12.45 10.65
C SER A 344 1.22 13.68 10.78
N THR A 345 2.27 13.54 11.57
CA THR A 345 2.92 14.69 12.19
C THR A 345 4.28 15.06 11.64
N SER A 346 4.87 14.24 10.79
CA SER A 346 6.11 14.57 10.10
C SER A 346 5.92 14.44 8.58
N LEU A 347 6.58 15.31 7.81
CA LEU A 347 6.39 15.59 6.37
C LEU A 347 5.10 16.29 6.01
N SER A 348 5.22 17.59 5.70
CA SER A 348 4.22 18.44 5.00
C SER A 348 2.75 18.15 5.33
N GLY A 349 2.48 17.61 6.53
CA GLY A 349 1.20 17.12 6.98
C GLY A 349 0.33 18.33 7.10
N ARG A 350 -0.52 18.51 6.09
CA ARG A 350 -1.42 19.66 5.98
C ARG A 350 -2.85 19.24 6.24
N ALA A 351 -3.11 18.00 6.65
CA ALA A 351 -4.46 17.57 6.93
C ALA A 351 -4.57 16.41 7.94
N THR A 352 -5.66 16.44 8.70
CA THR A 352 -6.19 15.30 9.47
C THR A 352 -7.20 14.55 8.60
N PHE A 353 -7.13 13.22 8.55
CA PHE A 353 -8.04 12.38 7.76
C PHE A 353 -9.02 11.68 8.69
N PHE A 354 -10.27 11.52 8.25
CA PHE A 354 -11.32 10.93 9.07
C PHE A 354 -11.91 9.70 8.37
N PHE A 355 -12.06 8.64 9.14
CA PHE A 355 -12.58 7.36 8.66
C PHE A 355 -13.73 6.91 9.54
N LYS A 356 -14.77 6.33 8.94
CA LYS A 356 -15.77 5.55 9.65
C LYS A 356 -15.08 4.35 10.28
N THR A 357 -15.35 4.10 11.55
CA THR A 357 -14.84 2.91 12.24
C THR A 357 -15.28 1.66 11.47
N PRO A 358 -14.34 0.83 10.97
CA PRO A 358 -14.69 -0.44 10.36
C PRO A 358 -15.49 -1.30 11.33
N THR A 359 -16.70 -1.67 10.96
CA THR A 359 -17.52 -2.59 11.76
C THR A 359 -17.00 -4.00 11.56
N ALA A 360 -16.29 -4.54 12.55
CA ALA A 360 -15.87 -5.93 12.56
C ALA A 360 -16.80 -6.75 13.45
N TYR A 361 -17.30 -7.87 12.90
CA TYR A 361 -17.97 -8.96 13.59
C TYR A 361 -19.25 -8.61 14.37
N SER A 362 -20.39 -8.67 13.67
CA SER A 362 -21.72 -8.89 14.26
C SER A 362 -21.89 -10.36 14.70
N SER A 363 -20.97 -10.90 15.50
CA SER A 363 -21.16 -12.20 16.15
C SER A 363 -21.27 -12.04 17.65
N GLY A 364 -22.45 -11.66 18.13
CA GLY A 364 -23.01 -12.06 19.43
C GLY A 364 -22.35 -11.60 20.75
N ASP A 365 -21.04 -11.38 20.82
CA ASP A 365 -20.32 -11.11 22.06
C ASP A 365 -19.91 -9.64 22.18
N VAL A 366 -20.82 -8.87 22.77
CA VAL A 366 -20.70 -7.44 23.10
C VAL A 366 -19.88 -7.23 24.39
N HIS A 367 -18.72 -7.88 24.54
CA HIS A 367 -18.03 -7.86 25.85
C HIS A 367 -16.66 -7.17 25.92
N ASP A 368 -16.09 -6.68 24.80
CA ASP A 368 -14.91 -5.81 24.90
C ASP A 368 -14.85 -4.72 23.80
N ASN A 369 -15.37 -3.54 24.12
CA ASN A 369 -15.30 -2.36 23.25
C ASN A 369 -13.85 -1.93 22.93
N THR A 370 -12.89 -2.26 23.80
CA THR A 370 -11.47 -1.92 23.60
C THR A 370 -10.85 -2.81 22.53
N ALA A 371 -11.12 -4.12 22.59
CA ALA A 371 -10.64 -5.08 21.59
C ALA A 371 -11.21 -4.79 20.19
N ASN A 372 -12.50 -4.43 20.11
CA ASN A 372 -13.14 -4.05 18.86
C ASN A 372 -12.52 -2.77 18.26
N LEU A 373 -12.22 -1.79 19.12
CA LEU A 373 -11.58 -0.55 18.69
C LEU A 373 -10.13 -0.78 18.21
N GLU A 374 -9.35 -1.57 18.93
CA GLU A 374 -7.99 -1.93 18.51
C GLU A 374 -8.00 -2.69 17.18
N TYR A 375 -8.97 -3.60 16.98
CA TYR A 375 -9.15 -4.28 15.70
C TYR A 375 -9.44 -3.28 14.57
N ALA A 376 -10.39 -2.36 14.80
CA ALA A 376 -10.77 -1.34 13.81
C ALA A 376 -9.59 -0.45 13.41
N VAL A 377 -8.81 0.03 14.38
CA VAL A 377 -7.60 0.82 14.13
C VAL A 377 -6.54 -0.02 13.41
N ARG A 378 -6.38 -1.29 13.76
CA ARG A 378 -5.44 -2.19 13.10
C ARG A 378 -5.78 -2.38 11.62
N GLN A 379 -7.06 -2.54 11.25
CA GLN A 379 -7.46 -2.64 9.84
C GLN A 379 -7.11 -1.37 9.06
N LEU A 380 -7.43 -0.18 9.60
CA LEU A 380 -7.07 1.09 8.96
C LEU A 380 -5.55 1.25 8.82
N ASN A 381 -4.81 0.92 9.89
CA ASN A 381 -3.36 1.03 9.90
C ASN A 381 -2.68 0.06 8.92
N GLN A 382 -3.17 -1.18 8.82
CA GLN A 382 -2.66 -2.15 7.85
C GLN A 382 -2.87 -1.66 6.41
N ALA A 383 -4.05 -1.12 6.09
CA ALA A 383 -4.31 -0.53 4.79
C ALA A 383 -3.35 0.65 4.50
N LEU A 384 -3.16 1.55 5.45
CA LEU A 384 -2.23 2.68 5.31
C LEU A 384 -0.78 2.23 5.12
N ALA A 385 -0.35 1.20 5.85
CA ALA A 385 0.98 0.64 5.75
C ALA A 385 1.25 0.03 4.36
N MET A 386 0.26 -0.67 3.78
CA MET A 386 0.32 -1.23 2.43
C MET A 386 0.43 -0.17 1.34
N LEU A 387 -0.19 1.00 1.55
CA LEU A 387 -0.07 2.17 0.68
C LEU A 387 1.25 2.92 0.83
N ASN A 388 2.16 2.38 1.65
CA ASN A 388 3.33 3.08 2.08
C ASN A 388 3.04 4.47 2.70
N PHE A 389 1.84 4.65 3.28
CA PHE A 389 1.31 5.92 3.80
C PHE A 389 1.08 7.02 2.73
N ARG A 390 1.00 6.65 1.45
CA ARG A 390 0.52 7.54 0.38
C ARG A 390 -0.93 7.93 0.65
N ARG A 391 -1.20 9.24 0.73
CA ARG A 391 -2.52 9.79 1.08
C ARG A 391 -3.41 9.98 -0.15
N GLU A 392 -2.84 10.35 -1.29
CA GLU A 392 -3.55 10.64 -2.55
C GLU A 392 -4.56 9.56 -2.96
N PRO A 393 -4.20 8.25 -3.03
CA PRO A 393 -5.16 7.22 -3.47
C PRO A 393 -6.37 7.08 -2.53
N ILE A 394 -6.35 7.67 -1.33
CA ILE A 394 -7.44 7.57 -0.37
C ILE A 394 -8.53 8.60 -0.67
N TYR A 395 -8.16 9.85 -0.96
CA TYR A 395 -9.11 10.96 -1.04
C TYR A 395 -9.47 11.38 -2.47
N LEU A 396 -8.76 10.89 -3.49
CA LEU A 396 -9.12 11.14 -4.89
C LEU A 396 -10.52 10.60 -5.20
N SER A 397 -11.30 11.35 -5.96
CA SER A 397 -12.62 10.89 -6.42
C SER A 397 -12.48 9.72 -7.40
N ASP A 398 -13.50 8.86 -7.49
CA ASP A 398 -13.49 7.76 -8.47
C ASP A 398 -13.42 8.29 -9.91
N ILE A 399 -14.02 9.46 -10.17
CA ILE A 399 -13.91 10.15 -11.47
C ILE A 399 -12.45 10.49 -11.75
N SER A 400 -11.77 11.19 -10.85
CA SER A 400 -10.35 11.54 -11.00
C SER A 400 -9.45 10.32 -11.23
N LEU A 401 -9.68 9.24 -10.47
CA LEU A 401 -8.93 7.99 -10.64
C LEU A 401 -9.12 7.39 -12.04
N GLN A 402 -10.34 7.49 -12.60
CA GLN A 402 -10.68 6.90 -13.89
C GLN A 402 -10.31 7.79 -15.08
N THR A 403 -10.41 9.11 -14.96
CA THR A 403 -10.26 10.04 -16.08
C THR A 403 -8.88 10.65 -16.20
N GLU A 404 -8.13 10.79 -15.09
CA GLU A 404 -6.82 11.43 -15.12
C GLU A 404 -5.70 10.38 -15.27
N ALA A 405 -5.00 10.40 -16.42
CA ALA A 405 -3.96 9.42 -16.75
C ALA A 405 -2.86 9.30 -15.66
N ARG A 406 -2.49 10.41 -15.02
CA ARG A 406 -1.52 10.43 -13.91
C ARG A 406 -1.93 9.59 -12.69
N TYR A 407 -3.23 9.38 -12.48
CA TYR A 407 -3.77 8.61 -11.36
C TYR A 407 -4.18 7.19 -11.74
N HIS A 408 -3.97 6.79 -12.99
CA HIS A 408 -4.37 5.46 -13.46
C HIS A 408 -3.71 4.34 -12.64
N GLN A 409 -2.45 4.51 -12.22
CA GLN A 409 -1.79 3.55 -11.32
C GLN A 409 -2.54 3.36 -9.98
N TYR A 410 -3.13 4.43 -9.43
CA TYR A 410 -3.93 4.36 -8.20
C TYR A 410 -5.30 3.72 -8.45
N ALA A 411 -5.90 3.92 -9.63
CA ALA A 411 -7.10 3.20 -10.02
C ALA A 411 -6.87 1.69 -10.07
N ILE A 412 -5.74 1.27 -10.65
CA ILE A 412 -5.32 -0.14 -10.68
C ILE A 412 -5.07 -0.65 -9.25
N ALA A 413 -4.34 0.11 -8.42
CA ALA A 413 -4.11 -0.24 -7.02
C ALA A 413 -5.42 -0.44 -6.24
N CYS A 414 -6.45 0.39 -6.45
CA CYS A 414 -7.76 0.25 -5.80
C CYS A 414 -8.49 -1.05 -6.19
N ARG A 415 -8.23 -1.57 -7.39
CA ARG A 415 -8.77 -2.86 -7.84
C ARG A 415 -7.98 -4.02 -7.26
N LYS A 416 -6.65 -3.93 -7.22
CA LYS A 416 -5.78 -5.05 -6.80
C LYS A 416 -5.58 -5.15 -5.28
N ILE A 417 -5.69 -4.05 -4.54
CA ILE A 417 -5.50 -4.00 -3.09
C ILE A 417 -6.87 -3.79 -2.42
N SER A 418 -7.47 -4.88 -1.95
CA SER A 418 -8.73 -4.90 -1.17
C SER A 418 -8.72 -3.89 -0.02
N ALA A 419 -7.66 -3.90 0.78
CA ALA A 419 -7.49 -3.02 1.93
C ALA A 419 -7.55 -1.52 1.56
N LEU A 420 -7.06 -1.12 0.37
CA LEU A 420 -7.19 0.25 -0.12
C LEU A 420 -8.65 0.59 -0.44
N ARG A 421 -9.37 -0.34 -1.06
CA ARG A 421 -10.79 -0.16 -1.39
C ARG A 421 -11.64 0.01 -0.14
N GLU A 422 -11.40 -0.81 0.88
CA GLU A 422 -12.06 -0.71 2.18
C GLU A 422 -11.72 0.60 2.89
N LEU A 423 -10.44 1.00 2.88
CA LEU A 423 -10.00 2.27 3.44
C LEU A 423 -10.69 3.45 2.76
N ARG A 424 -10.78 3.45 1.43
CA ARG A 424 -11.52 4.47 0.65
C ARG A 424 -13.00 4.48 0.99
N ALA A 425 -13.64 3.32 1.08
CA ALA A 425 -15.05 3.21 1.46
C ALA A 425 -15.32 3.72 2.88
N SER A 426 -14.33 3.65 3.77
CA SER A 426 -14.43 4.21 5.12
C SER A 426 -14.12 5.71 5.20
N TYR A 427 -13.57 6.33 4.16
CA TYR A 427 -13.12 7.72 4.18
C TYR A 427 -14.30 8.71 4.25
N LEU A 428 -14.26 9.63 5.23
CA LEU A 428 -15.31 10.63 5.46
C LEU A 428 -14.91 12.04 5.00
N GLY A 429 -13.61 12.32 4.93
CA GLY A 429 -13.09 13.63 4.57
C GLY A 429 -11.76 13.95 5.24
N ARG A 430 -11.25 15.15 4.95
CA ARG A 430 -10.02 15.69 5.54
C ARG A 430 -10.22 17.12 6.01
N ALA A 431 -9.59 17.48 7.12
CA ALA A 431 -9.54 18.85 7.62
C ALA A 431 -8.11 19.39 7.43
N ILE A 432 -7.97 20.52 6.74
CA ILE A 432 -6.69 21.11 6.34
C ILE A 432 -6.14 22.00 7.46
N HIS A 433 -4.86 21.80 7.83
CA HIS A 433 -4.14 22.58 8.82
C HIS A 433 -3.79 23.98 8.30
N THR A 434 -4.77 24.88 8.31
CA THR A 434 -4.60 26.30 7.97
C THR A 434 -4.56 27.17 9.21
N SER A 435 -5.59 27.07 10.04
CA SER A 435 -5.67 27.57 11.41
C SER A 435 -6.52 26.61 12.24
N VAL A 436 -6.34 26.61 13.55
CA VAL A 436 -7.10 25.73 14.45
C VAL A 436 -8.61 25.96 14.30
N ASP A 437 -9.06 27.21 14.23
CA ASP A 437 -10.49 27.54 14.11
C ASP A 437 -11.11 27.05 12.79
N VAL A 438 -10.43 27.25 11.66
CA VAL A 438 -10.90 26.78 10.35
C VAL A 438 -10.91 25.26 10.31
N TRP A 439 -9.85 24.64 10.80
CA TRP A 439 -9.74 23.19 10.89
C TRP A 439 -10.86 22.61 11.77
N GLN A 440 -11.13 23.19 12.95
CA GLN A 440 -12.19 22.72 13.86
C GLN A 440 -13.57 22.75 13.18
N LYS A 441 -13.89 23.84 12.45
CA LYS A 441 -15.12 23.92 11.65
C LYS A 441 -15.21 22.82 10.59
N GLN A 442 -14.09 22.49 9.95
CA GLN A 442 -14.05 21.39 8.98
C GLN A 442 -14.25 20.03 9.66
N VAL A 443 -13.63 19.80 10.82
CA VAL A 443 -13.85 18.59 11.63
C VAL A 443 -15.32 18.45 12.00
N GLU A 444 -15.94 19.50 12.53
CA GLU A 444 -17.37 19.51 12.88
C GLU A 444 -18.26 19.23 11.66
N ALA A 445 -17.97 19.84 10.51
CA ALA A 445 -18.71 19.57 9.29
C ALA A 445 -18.61 18.10 8.83
N ILE A 446 -17.44 17.48 8.97
CA ILE A 446 -17.23 16.05 8.64
C ILE A 446 -18.00 15.16 9.61
N LEU A 447 -17.93 15.44 10.92
CA LEU A 447 -18.62 14.65 11.94
C LEU A 447 -20.15 14.75 11.79
N ASN A 448 -20.68 15.93 11.44
CA ASN A 448 -22.12 16.15 11.28
C ASN A 448 -22.69 15.55 9.98
N LYS A 449 -21.93 15.51 8.87
CA LYS A 449 -22.39 14.91 7.60
C LYS A 449 -22.78 13.43 7.74
N ARG A 450 -22.17 12.72 8.70
CA ARG A 450 -22.52 11.34 9.03
C ARG A 450 -23.97 11.20 9.50
N GLU A 451 -24.48 12.16 10.25
CA GLU A 451 -25.82 12.09 10.85
C GLU A 451 -26.94 12.13 9.80
N ALA A 452 -26.69 12.73 8.64
CA ALA A 452 -27.67 12.87 7.57
C ALA A 452 -27.69 11.66 6.60
N SER A 453 -26.71 10.76 6.69
CA SER A 453 -26.51 9.64 5.74
C SER A 453 -26.64 8.25 6.37
N GLY A 454 -26.93 8.18 7.68
CA GLY A 454 -27.29 6.95 8.41
C GLY A 454 -28.74 6.98 8.80
#